data_AF-G3MTP6-F1
#
_entry.id   AF-G3MTP6-F1
#
_cell.length_a   1.000
_cell.length_b   1.000
_cell.length_c   1.000
_cell.angle_alpha   90.00
_cell.angle_beta   90.00
_cell.angle_gamma   90.00
#
_symmetry.space_group_name_H-M   'P 1'
#
loop_
_entity.id
_entity.type
_entity.pdbx_description
1 polymer ?
#
loop_
_entity_poly.entity_id
_entity_poly.type
_entity_poly.pdbx_seq_one_letter_code
_entity_poly.pdbx_strand_id
1 'polypeptide(L)'
;MVTGRDITLHSTLTYMMLLCGLLITLLLWVPLSRAEDVSNVKQVEIQNPQLDKGYCAYHTTAFNGAIIPPEACERWTCKSNEGKIIKEECKELEHGCERKNPKAKFPRCCETKCLEKSYPFCTTPDNVILPYGGSRESKGSGNCVKYTCENGKLKESKCDNE
;
A
#
# COMPACT_ATOMS: atom_id res chain seq x y z
N MET A 1 59.67 41.16 -20.52
CA MET A 1 59.19 40.30 -19.42
C MET A 1 57.70 40.13 -19.58
N VAL A 2 57.26 39.01 -20.15
CA VAL A 2 55.84 38.64 -20.26
C VAL A 2 55.69 37.40 -19.38
N THR A 3 55.20 37.59 -18.16
CA THR A 3 55.12 36.55 -17.13
C THR A 3 53.72 35.94 -17.10
N GLY A 4 53.71 34.60 -17.12
CA GLY A 4 52.57 33.73 -17.35
C GLY A 4 51.39 33.92 -16.40
N ARG A 5 50.22 34.22 -16.98
CA ARG A 5 48.90 34.13 -16.33
C ARG A 5 47.91 33.21 -17.05
N ASP A 6 48.34 32.46 -18.07
CA ASP A 6 47.41 31.68 -18.91
C ASP A 6 47.32 30.17 -18.58
N ILE A 7 48.18 29.64 -17.71
CA ILE A 7 48.29 28.17 -17.52
C ILE A 7 47.33 27.65 -16.43
N THR A 8 46.92 28.49 -15.47
CA THR A 8 46.10 28.06 -14.34
C THR A 8 44.60 27.88 -14.66
N LEU A 9 44.07 28.55 -15.69
CA LEU A 9 42.63 28.50 -16.02
C LEU A 9 42.22 27.22 -16.77
N HIS A 10 43.11 26.69 -17.63
CA HIS A 10 42.86 25.45 -18.37
C HIS A 10 42.93 24.19 -17.47
N SER A 11 43.72 24.24 -16.40
CA SER A 11 43.89 23.09 -15.49
C SER A 11 42.70 22.88 -14.55
N THR A 12 41.92 23.91 -14.24
CA THR A 12 40.72 23.79 -13.39
C THR A 12 39.50 23.31 -14.16
N LEU A 13 39.37 23.69 -15.44
CA LEU A 13 38.27 23.29 -16.32
C LEU A 13 38.33 21.80 -16.68
N THR A 14 39.53 21.26 -16.90
CA THR A 14 39.75 19.83 -17.16
C THR A 14 39.47 18.96 -15.93
N TYR A 15 39.82 19.44 -14.73
CA TYR A 15 39.54 18.75 -13.46
C TYR A 15 38.03 18.68 -13.17
N MET A 16 37.29 19.77 -13.46
CA MET A 16 35.82 19.82 -13.36
C MET A 16 35.13 18.82 -14.31
N MET A 17 35.62 18.69 -15.54
CA MET A 17 35.08 17.74 -16.52
C MET A 17 35.32 16.27 -16.12
N LEU A 18 36.51 15.96 -15.57
CA LEU A 18 36.86 14.62 -15.08
C LEU A 18 36.04 14.21 -13.84
N LEU A 19 35.83 15.14 -12.90
CA LEU A 19 35.02 14.90 -11.71
C LEU A 19 33.55 14.66 -12.06
N CYS A 20 32.99 15.41 -13.03
CA CYS A 20 31.64 15.19 -13.52
C CYS A 20 31.47 13.82 -14.20
N GLY A 21 32.44 13.38 -15.01
CA GLY A 21 32.41 12.07 -15.66
C GLY A 21 32.40 10.90 -14.66
N LEU A 22 33.22 10.99 -13.61
CA LEU A 22 33.28 10.00 -12.53
C LEU A 22 32.00 9.96 -11.67
N LEU A 23 31.33 11.08 -11.47
CA LEU A 23 30.05 11.15 -10.75
C LEU A 23 28.92 10.45 -11.53
N ILE A 24 28.90 10.58 -12.86
CA ILE A 24 27.88 9.95 -13.71
C ILE A 24 28.04 8.42 -13.71
N THR A 25 29.28 7.92 -13.78
CA THR A 25 29.52 6.47 -13.72
C THR A 25 29.17 5.86 -12.36
N LEU A 26 29.39 6.59 -11.26
CA LEU A 26 29.00 6.17 -9.91
C LEU A 26 27.47 6.14 -9.71
N LEU A 27 26.74 7.08 -10.30
CA LEU A 27 25.28 7.14 -10.21
C LEU A 27 24.58 6.03 -11.03
N LEU A 28 25.20 5.58 -12.12
CA LEU A 28 24.70 4.46 -12.94
C LEU A 28 24.83 3.08 -12.25
N TRP A 29 25.62 3.00 -11.19
CA TRP A 29 25.85 1.77 -10.42
C TRP A 29 24.96 1.66 -9.18
N VAL A 30 24.08 2.64 -8.93
CA VAL A 30 23.08 2.48 -7.87
C VAL A 30 22.12 1.38 -8.35
N PRO A 31 22.10 0.19 -7.71
CA PRO A 31 21.12 -0.80 -8.05
C PRO A 31 19.76 -0.14 -7.88
N LEU A 32 18.95 -0.19 -8.92
CA LEU A 32 17.57 0.26 -8.89
C LEU A 32 16.85 -0.66 -7.90
N SER A 33 16.94 -0.33 -6.62
CA SER A 33 16.25 -1.01 -5.54
C SER A 33 14.77 -0.89 -5.85
N ARG A 34 14.21 -1.93 -6.45
CA ARG A 34 12.77 -2.09 -6.54
C ARG A 34 12.31 -2.16 -5.08
N ALA A 35 11.84 -1.04 -4.56
CA ALA A 35 10.94 -1.07 -3.43
C ALA A 35 9.76 -1.93 -3.91
N GLU A 36 9.68 -3.17 -3.43
CA GLU A 36 8.44 -3.92 -3.47
C GLU A 36 7.46 -3.11 -2.63
N ASP A 37 6.75 -2.21 -3.32
CA ASP A 37 5.72 -1.40 -2.70
C ASP A 37 4.64 -2.38 -2.23
N VAL A 38 4.66 -2.68 -0.93
CA VAL A 38 3.62 -3.48 -0.28
C VAL A 38 2.41 -2.57 -0.12
N SER A 39 1.80 -2.20 -1.25
CA SER A 39 0.75 -1.19 -1.37
C SER A 39 -0.52 -1.55 -0.57
N ASN A 40 -0.63 -2.78 -0.07
CA ASN A 40 -1.74 -3.31 0.70
C ASN A 40 -1.53 -3.27 2.23
N VAL A 41 -0.49 -2.62 2.73
CA VAL A 41 -0.23 -2.41 4.17
C VAL A 41 -0.47 -0.95 4.54
N LYS A 42 -1.08 -0.71 5.70
CA LYS A 42 -1.19 0.60 6.34
C LYS A 42 -0.45 0.60 7.67
N GLN A 43 -0.01 1.78 8.07
CA GLN A 43 0.69 2.01 9.33
C GLN A 43 -0.24 2.77 10.27
N VAL A 44 -0.33 2.30 11.51
CA VAL A 44 -1.10 2.91 12.61
C VAL A 44 -0.14 3.16 13.76
N GLU A 45 -0.14 4.39 14.27
CA GLU A 45 0.64 4.74 15.46
C GLU A 45 -0.21 4.55 16.72
N ILE A 46 0.35 3.86 17.70
CA ILE A 46 -0.29 3.58 18.98
C ILE A 46 0.58 4.18 20.07
N GLN A 47 0.04 5.14 20.81
CA GLN A 47 0.72 5.71 21.96
C GLN A 47 0.88 4.64 23.03
N ASN A 48 2.09 4.48 23.56
CA ASN A 48 2.36 3.49 24.59
C ASN A 48 2.79 4.16 25.90
N PRO A 49 1.85 4.37 26.84
CA PRO A 49 2.16 4.99 28.12
C PRO A 49 2.95 4.05 29.06
N GLN A 50 3.01 2.74 28.77
CA GLN A 50 3.71 1.77 29.60
C GLN A 50 5.08 1.42 29.01
N LEU A 51 6.09 2.16 29.45
CA LEU A 51 7.48 1.98 29.08
C LEU A 51 8.26 1.56 30.33
N ASP A 52 8.88 0.38 30.29
CA ASP A 52 9.95 0.03 31.21
C ASP A 52 11.16 -0.42 30.39
N LYS A 53 12.34 0.15 30.68
CA LYS A 53 13.66 -0.29 30.17
C LYS A 53 13.74 -0.58 28.66
N GLY A 54 13.13 0.26 27.82
CA GLY A 54 13.24 0.14 26.36
C GLY A 54 12.28 -0.86 25.71
N TYR A 55 11.35 -1.43 26.48
CA TYR A 55 10.27 -2.29 25.99
C TYR A 55 8.98 -1.50 25.76
N CYS A 56 8.16 -2.04 24.87
CA CYS A 56 6.77 -1.64 24.69
C CYS A 56 5.85 -2.75 25.18
N ALA A 57 4.78 -2.38 25.88
CA ALA A 57 3.66 -3.27 26.15
C ALA A 57 2.49 -3.00 25.18
N TYR A 58 1.95 -4.04 24.55
CA TYR A 58 0.74 -3.97 23.73
C TYR A 58 -0.10 -5.22 23.92
N HIS A 59 -1.39 -5.06 24.19
CA HIS A 59 -2.24 -6.14 24.70
C HIS A 59 -1.59 -6.86 25.90
N THR A 60 -1.37 -8.17 25.81
CA THR A 60 -0.74 -8.99 26.85
C THR A 60 0.75 -9.27 26.58
N THR A 61 1.36 -8.56 25.63
CA THR A 61 2.71 -8.85 25.14
C THR A 61 3.65 -7.68 25.41
N ALA A 62 4.76 -7.96 26.09
CA ALA A 62 5.90 -7.05 26.19
C ALA A 62 6.95 -7.45 25.16
N PHE A 63 7.49 -6.48 24.42
CA PHE A 63 8.45 -6.73 23.36
C PHE A 63 9.41 -5.56 23.15
N ASN A 64 10.58 -5.86 22.61
CA ASN A 64 11.55 -4.88 22.12
C ASN A 64 11.75 -5.05 20.61
N GLY A 65 12.07 -3.95 19.92
CA GLY A 65 12.25 -4.00 18.46
C GLY A 65 10.95 -4.35 17.72
N ALA A 66 11.02 -5.22 16.71
CA ALA A 66 9.89 -5.57 15.86
C ALA A 66 9.48 -7.04 16.01
N ILE A 67 8.18 -7.31 16.14
CA ILE A 67 7.60 -8.65 16.23
C ILE A 67 6.43 -8.85 15.27
N ILE A 68 6.16 -10.10 14.91
CA ILE A 68 4.97 -10.52 14.15
C ILE A 68 4.17 -11.42 15.10
N PRO A 69 3.03 -10.95 15.65
CA PRO A 69 2.18 -11.80 16.48
C PRO A 69 1.68 -13.03 15.69
N PRO A 70 1.56 -14.21 16.34
CA PRO A 70 1.28 -15.46 15.64
C PRO A 70 -0.13 -15.56 15.05
N GLU A 71 -1.10 -14.88 15.67
CA GLU A 71 -2.53 -15.00 15.31
C GLU A 71 -3.03 -13.87 14.39
N ALA A 72 -2.18 -12.88 14.09
CA ALA A 72 -2.60 -11.69 13.34
C ALA A 72 -1.68 -11.42 12.15
N CYS A 73 -2.28 -10.97 11.04
CA CYS A 73 -1.54 -10.53 9.85
C CYS A 73 -1.09 -9.07 10.01
N GLU A 74 -0.19 -8.85 10.95
CA GLU A 74 0.35 -7.53 11.27
C GLU A 74 1.76 -7.65 11.81
N ARG A 75 2.44 -6.51 11.92
CA ARG A 75 3.76 -6.38 12.53
C ARG A 75 3.76 -5.22 13.49
N TRP A 76 4.33 -5.42 14.66
CA TRP A 76 4.46 -4.39 15.69
C TRP A 76 5.92 -4.01 15.81
N THR A 77 6.21 -2.71 15.79
CA THR A 77 7.55 -2.18 16.02
C THR A 77 7.53 -1.22 17.20
N CYS A 78 8.25 -1.56 18.26
CA CYS A 78 8.43 -0.73 19.42
C CYS A 78 9.41 0.40 19.11
N LYS A 79 8.95 1.64 19.29
CA LYS A 79 9.76 2.86 19.26
C LYS A 79 9.81 3.41 20.68
N SER A 80 10.48 2.70 21.57
CA SER A 80 10.51 3.01 23.01
C SER A 80 11.06 4.41 23.30
N ASN A 81 12.06 4.87 22.55
CA ASN A 81 12.60 6.23 22.66
C ASN A 81 11.58 7.33 22.28
N GLU A 82 10.57 6.98 21.49
CA GLU A 82 9.49 7.88 21.05
C GLU A 82 8.19 7.64 21.83
N GLY A 83 8.18 6.68 22.76
CA GLY A 83 7.00 6.31 23.56
C GLY A 83 5.81 5.77 22.74
N LYS A 84 6.07 5.16 21.57
CA LYS A 84 5.01 4.65 20.70
C LYS A 84 5.31 3.28 20.12
N ILE A 85 4.26 2.63 19.66
CA ILE A 85 4.30 1.42 18.84
C ILE A 85 3.82 1.78 17.45
N ILE A 86 4.58 1.31 16.45
CA ILE A 86 4.17 1.34 15.06
C ILE A 86 3.55 -0.01 14.72
N LYS A 87 2.26 -0.02 14.42
CA LYS A 87 1.54 -1.20 13.95
C LYS A 87 1.39 -1.14 12.44
N GLU A 88 1.99 -2.09 11.74
CA GLU A 88 1.80 -2.30 10.30
C GLU A 88 0.75 -3.41 10.14
N GLU A 89 -0.41 -3.08 9.59
CA GLU A 89 -1.51 -4.02 9.38
C GLU A 89 -2.02 -3.93 7.94
N CYS A 90 -2.76 -4.92 7.46
CA CYS A 90 -3.30 -4.85 6.12
C CYS A 90 -4.30 -3.69 5.96
N LYS A 91 -4.28 -3.03 4.80
CA LYS A 91 -5.34 -2.09 4.39
C LYS A 91 -6.68 -2.81 4.32
N GLU A 92 -7.76 -2.06 4.51
CA GLU A 92 -9.10 -2.59 4.26
C GLU A 92 -9.22 -3.06 2.80
N LEU A 93 -9.95 -4.15 2.58
CA LEU A 93 -10.14 -4.67 1.23
C LEU A 93 -11.05 -3.72 0.45
N GLU A 94 -10.59 -3.29 -0.73
CA GLU A 94 -11.48 -2.62 -1.67
C GLU A 94 -12.60 -3.57 -2.13
N HIS A 95 -13.75 -3.00 -2.52
CA HIS A 95 -14.88 -3.78 -3.02
C HIS A 95 -14.48 -4.62 -4.23
N GLY A 96 -14.85 -5.91 -4.20
CA GLY A 96 -14.49 -6.87 -5.25
C GLY A 96 -13.06 -7.41 -5.16
N CYS A 97 -12.37 -7.16 -4.04
CA CYS A 97 -11.05 -7.71 -3.76
C CYS A 97 -11.09 -8.72 -2.62
N GLU A 98 -10.22 -9.72 -2.72
CA GLU A 98 -10.04 -10.78 -1.74
C GLU A 98 -8.58 -10.90 -1.32
N ARG A 99 -8.30 -11.48 -0.15
CA ARG A 99 -6.93 -11.85 0.22
C ARG A 99 -6.48 -13.05 -0.58
N LYS A 100 -5.36 -12.91 -1.29
CA LYS A 100 -4.78 -14.00 -2.09
C LYS A 100 -4.29 -15.15 -1.23
N ASN A 101 -3.68 -14.86 -0.07
CA ASN A 101 -3.18 -15.88 0.84
C ASN A 101 -3.31 -15.46 2.32
N PRO A 102 -4.54 -15.49 2.90
CA PRO A 102 -4.78 -15.00 4.25
C PRO A 102 -4.02 -15.77 5.35
N LYS A 103 -3.53 -16.97 5.06
CA LYS A 103 -2.77 -17.81 6.01
C LYS A 103 -1.26 -17.63 5.94
N ALA A 104 -0.76 -16.82 5.00
CA ALA A 104 0.66 -16.53 4.90
C ALA A 104 1.15 -15.70 6.10
N LYS A 105 2.47 -15.56 6.23
CA LYS A 105 3.05 -14.61 7.20
C LYS A 105 2.99 -13.19 6.65
N PHE A 106 2.94 -12.21 7.55
CA PHE A 106 3.09 -10.81 7.18
C PHE A 106 4.43 -10.58 6.44
N PRO A 107 4.47 -9.77 5.36
CA PRO A 107 3.37 -9.00 4.78
C PRO A 107 2.54 -9.75 3.72
N ARG A 108 2.92 -10.98 3.36
CA ARG A 108 2.30 -11.72 2.25
C ARG A 108 0.82 -12.03 2.48
N CYS A 109 0.38 -12.15 3.73
CA CYS A 109 -1.04 -12.29 4.04
C CYS A 109 -1.88 -11.06 3.72
N CYS A 110 -1.25 -9.90 3.46
CA CYS A 110 -1.93 -8.71 2.97
C CYS A 110 -2.09 -8.68 1.45
N GLU A 111 -1.46 -9.59 0.69
CA GLU A 111 -1.62 -9.64 -0.77
C GLU A 111 -3.10 -9.76 -1.14
N THR A 112 -3.54 -8.88 -2.02
CA THR A 112 -4.92 -8.84 -2.52
C THR A 112 -4.97 -9.35 -3.96
N LYS A 113 -6.11 -9.93 -4.32
CA LYS A 113 -6.51 -10.20 -5.70
C LYS A 113 -7.88 -9.57 -5.89
N CYS A 114 -7.97 -8.64 -6.82
CA CYS A 114 -9.24 -8.04 -7.19
C CYS A 114 -9.83 -8.75 -8.39
N LEU A 115 -11.16 -8.83 -8.45
CA LEU A 115 -11.84 -9.10 -9.69
C LEU A 115 -11.31 -8.10 -10.73
N GLU A 116 -10.95 -8.61 -11.91
CA GLU A 116 -10.68 -7.73 -13.03
C GLU A 116 -11.93 -6.88 -13.22
N LYS A 117 -11.81 -5.57 -12.99
CA LYS A 117 -12.88 -4.62 -13.24
C LYS A 117 -13.21 -4.76 -14.72
N SER A 118 -14.27 -5.49 -15.06
CA SER A 118 -14.85 -5.45 -16.40
C SER A 118 -15.42 -4.06 -16.54
N TYR A 119 -14.59 -3.16 -17.08
CA TYR A 119 -15.00 -1.79 -17.29
C TYR A 119 -16.03 -1.80 -18.43
N PRO A 120 -17.25 -1.30 -18.22
CA PRO A 120 -17.76 -0.63 -17.02
C PRO A 120 -18.56 -1.54 -16.04
N PHE A 121 -18.41 -1.33 -14.72
CA PHE A 121 -19.12 -2.08 -13.65
C PHE A 121 -19.98 -1.15 -12.79
N CYS A 122 -20.92 -1.73 -12.03
CA CYS A 122 -21.81 -1.00 -11.11
C CYS A 122 -21.83 -1.67 -9.74
N THR A 123 -22.07 -0.88 -8.69
CA THR A 123 -22.25 -1.38 -7.31
C THR A 123 -23.69 -1.15 -6.88
N THR A 124 -24.38 -2.20 -6.43
CA THR A 124 -25.74 -2.12 -5.89
C THR A 124 -25.76 -1.50 -4.48
N PRO A 125 -26.92 -1.04 -3.97
CA PRO A 125 -27.05 -0.51 -2.60
C PRO A 125 -26.67 -1.50 -1.49
N ASP A 126 -26.77 -2.81 -1.75
CA ASP A 126 -26.33 -3.89 -0.86
C ASP A 126 -24.86 -4.32 -1.11
N ASN A 127 -24.06 -3.46 -1.76
CA ASN A 127 -22.63 -3.62 -1.99
C ASN A 127 -22.23 -4.81 -2.89
N VAL A 128 -23.11 -5.24 -3.79
CA VAL A 128 -22.80 -6.29 -4.78
C VAL A 128 -22.36 -5.67 -6.10
N ILE A 129 -21.27 -6.19 -6.64
CA ILE A 129 -20.73 -5.74 -7.92
C ILE A 129 -21.43 -6.46 -9.06
N LEU A 130 -21.95 -5.68 -10.00
CA LEU A 130 -22.50 -6.16 -11.26
C LEU A 130 -21.54 -5.79 -12.39
N PRO A 131 -21.06 -6.78 -13.18
CA PRO A 131 -20.33 -6.50 -14.41
C PRO A 131 -21.24 -5.85 -15.45
N TYR A 132 -20.67 -5.28 -16.51
CA TYR A 132 -21.45 -4.76 -17.64
C TYR A 132 -22.47 -5.79 -18.15
N GLY A 133 -23.74 -5.39 -18.27
CA GLY A 133 -24.86 -6.25 -18.69
C GLY A 133 -25.34 -7.22 -17.61
N GLY A 134 -24.69 -7.28 -16.44
CA GLY A 134 -25.11 -8.07 -15.30
C GLY A 134 -26.40 -7.51 -14.68
N SER A 135 -27.27 -8.41 -14.22
CA SER A 135 -28.46 -8.04 -13.46
C SER A 135 -28.64 -8.92 -12.23
N ARG A 136 -29.27 -8.36 -11.19
CA ARG A 136 -29.58 -9.07 -9.95
C ARG A 136 -30.85 -8.52 -9.32
N GLU A 137 -31.64 -9.42 -8.77
CA GLU A 137 -32.81 -9.09 -7.97
C GLU A 137 -32.46 -9.01 -6.49
N SER A 138 -33.03 -8.04 -5.80
CA SER A 138 -32.96 -7.88 -4.35
C SER A 138 -34.38 -7.80 -3.80
N LYS A 139 -34.64 -8.59 -2.75
CA LYS A 139 -35.91 -8.61 -2.03
C LYS A 139 -35.71 -7.93 -0.68
N GLY A 140 -35.97 -6.62 -0.62
CA GLY A 140 -35.83 -5.81 0.59
C GLY A 140 -37.14 -5.12 0.95
N SER A 141 -37.54 -5.19 2.22
CA SER A 141 -38.72 -4.48 2.77
C SER A 141 -40.01 -4.61 1.95
N GLY A 142 -40.32 -5.83 1.50
CA GLY A 142 -41.57 -6.15 0.80
C GLY A 142 -41.65 -5.74 -0.67
N ASN A 143 -40.60 -5.11 -1.23
CA ASN A 143 -40.53 -4.76 -2.66
C ASN A 143 -39.36 -5.50 -3.33
N CYS A 144 -39.63 -6.12 -4.48
CA CYS A 144 -38.58 -6.69 -5.32
C CYS A 144 -38.05 -5.63 -6.27
N VAL A 145 -36.74 -5.42 -6.24
CA VAL A 145 -36.01 -4.48 -7.11
C VAL A 145 -34.98 -5.26 -7.92
N LYS A 146 -34.97 -5.06 -9.23
CA LYS A 146 -33.97 -5.59 -10.15
C LYS A 146 -32.97 -4.48 -10.48
N TYR A 147 -31.71 -4.74 -10.18
CA TYR A 147 -30.58 -3.89 -10.55
C TYR A 147 -29.94 -4.43 -11.82
N THR A 148 -29.72 -3.58 -12.82
CA THR A 148 -29.00 -3.90 -14.06
C THR A 148 -27.87 -2.90 -14.26
N CYS A 149 -26.67 -3.38 -14.58
CA CYS A 149 -25.55 -2.50 -14.89
C CYS A 149 -25.47 -2.21 -16.39
N GLU A 150 -25.77 -0.97 -16.78
CA GLU A 150 -25.66 -0.52 -18.16
C GLU A 150 -24.63 0.59 -18.29
N ASN A 151 -23.52 0.29 -18.97
CA ASN A 151 -22.44 1.24 -19.23
C ASN A 151 -21.92 1.95 -17.96
N GLY A 152 -21.82 1.22 -16.84
CA GLY A 152 -21.36 1.76 -15.56
C GLY A 152 -22.41 2.57 -14.80
N LYS A 153 -23.65 2.62 -15.30
CA LYS A 153 -24.80 3.18 -14.60
C LYS A 153 -25.68 2.06 -14.08
N LEU A 154 -25.93 2.07 -12.78
CA LEU A 154 -26.89 1.18 -12.16
C LEU A 154 -28.30 1.64 -12.55
N LYS A 155 -29.06 0.76 -13.22
CA LYS A 155 -30.49 0.96 -13.47
C LYS A 155 -31.30 0.10 -12.51
N GLU A 156 -32.35 0.69 -11.98
CA GLU A 156 -33.30 0.03 -11.10
C GLU A 156 -34.63 -0.16 -11.83
N SER A 157 -35.18 -1.37 -11.78
CA SER A 157 -36.54 -1.66 -12.23
C SER A 157 -37.27 -2.48 -11.17
N LYS A 158 -38.61 -2.50 -11.22
CA LYS A 158 -39.36 -3.51 -10.46
C LYS A 158 -39.06 -4.88 -11.06
N CYS A 159 -39.08 -5.90 -10.21
CA CYS A 159 -39.09 -7.28 -10.72
C CYS A 159 -40.42 -7.52 -11.45
N ASP A 160 -40.37 -8.30 -12.52
CA ASP A 160 -41.59 -8.78 -13.16
C ASP A 160 -42.25 -9.77 -12.20
N ASN A 161 -43.46 -9.45 -11.74
CA ASN A 161 -44.27 -10.39 -10.98
C ASN A 161 -44.81 -11.40 -12.00
N GLU A 162 -44.27 -12.62 -12.02
CA GLU A 162 -44.91 -13.76 -12.65
C GLU A 162 -45.90 -14.41 -11.68
#